data_AF-A0A9E2X538-F1
#
_entry.id   AF-A0A9E2X538-F1
#
_cell.length_a   1.000
_cell.length_b   1.000
_cell.length_c   1.000
_cell.angle_alpha   90.00
_cell.angle_beta   90.00
_cell.angle_gamma   90.00
#
_symmetry.space_group_name_H-M   'P 1'
#
loop_
_entity.id
_entity.type
_entity.pdbx_description
1 polymer ?
#
loop_
_entity_poly.entity_id
_entity_poly.type
_entity_poly.pdbx_seq_one_letter_code
_entity_poly.pdbx_strand_id
1 'polypeptide(L)'
;MLLMAVEEAFKNLKGDLAIRPVFHQLEARIEAHVFIAFLAYCLHVTLARRLHALAPALTPRSVLEKFAAMQMIDVHLPTTDGRELVLTRYTDPEPELNLLLNKLKLALPAQPPPKITAAPATPIWL
;
A
#
# COMPACT_ATOMS: atom_id res chain seq x y z
N MET A 1 -30.58 -12.06 3.59
CA MET A 1 -29.36 -11.92 2.75
C MET A 1 -28.59 -10.63 3.01
N LEU A 2 -29.23 -9.46 3.17
CA LEU A 2 -28.51 -8.19 3.36
C LEU A 2 -27.63 -8.14 4.62
N LEU A 3 -28.15 -8.63 5.76
CA LEU A 3 -27.43 -8.60 7.05
C LEU A 3 -26.11 -9.38 7.01
N MET A 4 -26.11 -10.57 6.41
CA MET A 4 -24.92 -11.40 6.24
C MET A 4 -23.83 -10.67 5.43
N ALA A 5 -24.20 -10.00 4.34
CA ALA A 5 -23.25 -9.26 3.51
C ALA A 5 -22.65 -8.05 4.26
N VAL A 6 -23.46 -7.39 5.09
CA VAL A 6 -23.00 -6.28 5.94
C VAL A 6 -22.04 -6.78 7.02
N GLU A 7 -22.36 -7.89 7.70
CA GLU A 7 -21.49 -8.51 8.70
C GLU A 7 -20.16 -8.95 8.10
N GLU A 8 -20.19 -9.55 6.91
CA GLU A 8 -18.99 -9.93 6.16
C GLU A 8 -18.14 -8.71 5.80
N ALA A 9 -18.76 -7.61 5.37
CA ALA A 9 -18.06 -6.36 5.10
C ALA A 9 -17.33 -5.82 6.34
N PHE A 10 -18.00 -5.79 7.50
CA PHE A 10 -17.37 -5.37 8.76
C PHE A 10 -16.26 -6.32 9.22
N LYS A 11 -16.44 -7.63 9.01
CA LYS A 11 -15.41 -8.63 9.32
C LYS A 11 -14.16 -8.42 8.47
N ASN A 12 -14.31 -8.19 7.17
CA ASN A 12 -13.20 -7.94 6.25
C ASN A 12 -12.47 -6.63 6.57
N LEU A 13 -13.21 -5.57 6.92
CA LEU A 13 -12.62 -4.28 7.32
C LEU A 13 -11.76 -4.40 8.59
N LYS A 14 -12.27 -5.09 9.61
CA LYS A 14 -11.57 -5.23 10.90
C LYS A 14 -10.45 -6.28 10.88
N GLY A 15 -10.60 -7.30 10.03
CA GLY A 15 -9.69 -8.42 9.87
C GLY A 15 -8.65 -8.15 8.80
N ASP A 16 -9.00 -8.42 7.55
CA ASP A 16 -8.05 -8.46 6.42
C ASP A 16 -7.47 -7.07 6.11
N LEU A 17 -8.26 -6.00 6.25
CA LEU A 17 -7.79 -4.63 6.03
C LEU A 17 -7.25 -3.97 7.32
N ALA A 18 -7.46 -4.60 8.48
CA ALA A 18 -7.07 -4.08 9.80
C ALA A 18 -7.49 -2.61 10.08
N ILE A 19 -8.55 -2.11 9.44
CA ILE A 19 -9.07 -0.76 9.63
C ILE A 19 -9.93 -0.75 10.88
N ARG A 20 -9.46 -0.04 11.92
CA ARG A 20 -10.17 0.11 13.19
C ARG A 20 -10.26 1.58 13.57
N PRO A 21 -11.37 2.03 14.16
CA PRO A 21 -11.44 3.37 14.70
C PRO A 21 -10.43 3.54 15.83
N VAL A 22 -9.45 4.43 15.66
CA VAL A 22 -8.49 4.84 16.68
C VAL A 22 -8.64 6.35 16.90
N PHE A 23 -9.06 6.77 18.10
CA PHE A 23 -9.23 8.18 18.50
C PHE A 23 -10.19 9.03 17.63
N HIS A 24 -11.38 8.51 17.33
CA HIS A 24 -12.42 9.18 16.52
C HIS A 24 -13.37 10.04 17.35
N GLN A 25 -12.83 10.97 18.11
CA GLN A 25 -13.63 11.82 19.00
C GLN A 25 -14.15 13.09 18.32
N LEU A 26 -13.50 13.51 17.23
CA LEU A 26 -13.87 14.68 16.45
C LEU A 26 -14.66 14.27 15.22
N GLU A 27 -15.74 14.99 14.91
CA GLU A 27 -16.62 14.75 13.77
C GLU A 27 -15.84 14.60 12.46
N ALA A 28 -14.97 15.55 12.14
CA ALA A 28 -14.14 15.49 10.92
C ALA A 28 -13.26 14.23 10.84
N ARG A 29 -12.79 13.68 11.97
CA ARG A 29 -12.02 12.43 11.98
C ARG A 29 -12.91 11.22 11.73
N ILE A 30 -14.12 11.22 12.28
CA ILE A 30 -15.13 10.17 12.04
C ILE A 30 -15.44 10.11 10.55
N GLU A 31 -15.76 11.25 9.93
CA GLU A 31 -16.09 11.33 8.50
C GLU A 31 -14.93 10.83 7.62
N ALA A 32 -13.72 11.30 7.87
CA ALA A 32 -12.54 10.88 7.12
C ALA A 32 -12.31 9.37 7.22
N HIS A 33 -12.47 8.78 8.41
CA HIS A 33 -12.30 7.34 8.57
C HIS A 33 -13.39 6.51 7.91
N VAL A 34 -14.65 6.93 8.03
CA VAL A 34 -15.76 6.26 7.33
C VAL A 34 -15.51 6.29 5.81
N PHE A 35 -15.05 7.43 5.29
CA PHE A 35 -14.71 7.57 3.88
C PHE A 35 -13.58 6.62 3.46
N ILE A 36 -12.45 6.61 4.19
CA ILE A 36 -11.32 5.72 3.89
C ILE A 36 -11.69 4.24 4.05
N ALA A 37 -12.47 3.88 5.08
CA ALA A 37 -12.96 2.53 5.28
C ALA A 37 -13.84 2.08 4.11
N PHE A 38 -14.73 2.96 3.62
CA PHE A 38 -15.55 2.67 2.46
C PHE A 38 -14.71 2.46 1.20
N LEU A 39 -13.73 3.33 0.93
CA LEU A 39 -12.82 3.18 -0.20
C LEU A 39 -12.03 1.87 -0.14
N ALA A 40 -11.49 1.54 1.03
CA ALA A 40 -10.75 0.30 1.23
C ALA A 40 -11.64 -0.93 1.00
N TYR A 41 -12.90 -0.90 1.46
CA TYR A 41 -13.86 -1.96 1.19
C TYR A 41 -14.17 -2.10 -0.31
N CYS A 42 -14.39 -0.99 -1.03
CA CYS A 42 -14.60 -0.99 -2.48
C CYS A 42 -13.41 -1.62 -3.23
N LEU A 43 -12.18 -1.30 -2.83
CA LEU A 43 -10.97 -1.91 -3.38
C LEU A 43 -10.90 -3.41 -3.06
N HIS A 44 -11.22 -3.82 -1.84
CA HIS A 44 -11.23 -5.21 -1.42
C HIS A 44 -12.25 -6.05 -2.22
N VAL A 45 -13.48 -5.55 -2.38
CA VAL A 45 -14.51 -6.22 -3.21
C VAL A 45 -14.10 -6.29 -4.67
N THR A 46 -13.48 -5.22 -5.19
CA THR A 46 -12.97 -5.20 -6.57
C THR A 46 -11.85 -6.24 -6.76
N LEU A 47 -10.94 -6.35 -5.79
CA LEU A 47 -9.92 -7.39 -5.79
C LEU A 47 -10.55 -8.78 -5.76
N ALA A 48 -11.52 -9.04 -4.89
CA ALA A 48 -12.24 -10.31 -4.81
C ALA A 48 -12.90 -10.68 -6.15
N ARG A 49 -13.56 -9.72 -6.80
CA ARG A 49 -14.17 -9.91 -8.14
C ARG A 49 -13.12 -10.23 -9.20
N ARG A 50 -12.00 -9.52 -9.22
CA ARG A 50 -10.89 -9.80 -10.16
C ARG A 50 -10.28 -11.18 -9.92
N LEU A 51 -10.12 -11.58 -8.65
CA LEU A 51 -9.62 -12.90 -8.29
C LEU A 51 -10.57 -14.01 -8.72
N HIS A 52 -11.88 -13.82 -8.55
CA HIS A 52 -12.84 -14.81 -9.01
C HIS A 52 -12.72 -15.09 -10.52
N ALA A 53 -12.44 -14.06 -11.33
CA ALA A 53 -12.27 -14.20 -12.77
C ALA A 53 -10.90 -14.76 -13.21
N LEU A 54 -9.80 -14.39 -12.53
CA LEU A 54 -8.44 -14.67 -12.99
C LEU A 54 -7.71 -15.77 -12.17
N ALA A 55 -8.13 -15.97 -10.92
CA ALA A 55 -7.48 -16.86 -9.97
C ALA A 55 -8.47 -17.34 -8.88
N PRO A 56 -9.48 -18.16 -9.23
CA PRO A 56 -10.59 -18.50 -8.33
C PRO A 56 -10.18 -19.26 -7.06
N ALA A 57 -8.98 -19.86 -7.04
CA ALA A 57 -8.42 -20.55 -5.88
C ALA A 57 -7.75 -19.60 -4.86
N LEU A 58 -7.66 -18.30 -5.15
CA LEU A 58 -7.00 -17.31 -4.28
C LEU A 58 -8.04 -16.44 -3.56
N THR A 59 -7.79 -16.19 -2.28
CA THR A 59 -8.57 -15.24 -1.49
C THR A 59 -7.93 -13.85 -1.52
N PRO A 60 -8.71 -12.77 -1.37
CA PRO A 60 -8.18 -11.41 -1.25
C PRO A 60 -7.13 -11.28 -0.16
N ARG A 61 -7.39 -11.89 1.00
CA ARG A 61 -6.46 -11.93 2.13
C ARG A 61 -5.10 -12.50 1.76
N SER A 62 -5.06 -13.71 1.19
CA SER A 62 -3.79 -14.36 0.81
C SER A 62 -3.02 -13.56 -0.23
N VAL A 63 -3.73 -12.85 -1.11
CA VAL A 63 -3.10 -11.94 -2.07
C VAL A 63 -2.50 -10.74 -1.34
N LEU A 64 -3.25 -10.06 -0.47
CA LEU A 64 -2.73 -8.92 0.30
C LEU A 64 -1.51 -9.30 1.15
N GLU A 65 -1.53 -10.47 1.80
CA GLU A 65 -0.39 -11.00 2.56
C GLU A 65 0.86 -11.17 1.69
N LYS A 66 0.71 -11.66 0.44
CA LYS A 66 1.85 -11.78 -0.50
C LYS A 66 2.35 -10.43 -0.99
N PHE A 67 1.46 -9.48 -1.25
CA PHE A 67 1.84 -8.13 -1.65
C PHE A 67 2.52 -7.36 -0.50
N ALA A 68 2.22 -7.69 0.76
CA ALA A 68 2.85 -7.06 1.93
C ALA A 68 4.35 -7.35 2.05
N ALA A 69 4.87 -8.38 1.36
CA ALA A 69 6.31 -8.65 1.29
C ALA A 69 7.08 -7.59 0.47
N MET A 70 6.42 -6.91 -0.48
CA MET A 70 7.05 -5.80 -1.20
C MET A 70 7.13 -4.56 -0.32
N GLN A 71 8.36 -4.12 -0.09
CA GLN A 71 8.65 -2.91 0.66
C GLN A 71 9.09 -1.78 -0.27
N MET A 72 8.70 -0.55 0.08
CA MET A 72 9.27 0.67 -0.46
C MET A 72 10.42 1.11 0.46
N ILE A 73 11.58 1.37 -0.11
CA ILE A 73 12.81 1.73 0.60
C ILE A 73 13.31 3.06 0.07
N ASP A 74 13.73 3.94 0.99
CA ASP A 74 14.47 5.16 0.67
C ASP A 74 15.97 4.90 0.89
N VAL A 75 16.74 4.92 -0.19
CA VAL A 75 18.19 4.76 -0.14
C VAL A 75 18.86 6.11 -0.20
N HIS A 76 19.65 6.44 0.83
CA HIS A 76 20.38 7.70 0.95
C HIS A 76 21.86 7.44 0.63
N LEU A 77 22.36 8.05 -0.43
CA LEU A 77 23.74 7.89 -0.89
C LEU A 77 24.48 9.24 -0.79
N PRO A 78 25.58 9.33 -0.05
CA PRO A 78 26.43 10.52 -0.06
C PRO A 78 27.17 10.60 -1.39
N THR A 79 27.10 11.75 -2.06
CA THR A 79 27.88 12.03 -3.27
C THR A 79 29.22 12.68 -2.91
N THR A 80 30.21 12.55 -3.81
CA THR A 80 31.55 13.13 -3.65
C THR A 80 31.53 14.66 -3.47
N ASP A 81 30.47 15.32 -3.92
CA ASP A 81 30.26 16.77 -3.82
C ASP A 81 29.55 17.21 -2.52
N GLY A 82 29.37 16.31 -1.54
CA GLY A 82 28.67 16.62 -0.29
C GLY A 82 27.15 16.77 -0.41
N ARG A 83 26.56 16.44 -1.57
CA ARG A 83 25.11 16.34 -1.77
C ARG A 83 24.61 14.96 -1.38
N GLU A 84 23.38 14.86 -0.89
CA GLU A 84 22.72 13.56 -0.65
C GLU A 84 21.81 13.19 -1.81
N LEU A 85 21.97 11.97 -2.33
CA LEU A 85 21.09 11.37 -3.32
C LEU A 85 20.08 10.47 -2.61
N VAL A 86 18.78 10.78 -2.77
CA VAL A 86 17.67 9.99 -2.24
C VAL A 86 17.00 9.21 -3.37
N LEU A 87 16.99 7.89 -3.23
CA LEU A 87 16.41 6.93 -4.17
C LEU A 87 15.25 6.17 -3.50
N THR A 88 14.01 6.58 -3.78
CA THR A 88 12.80 5.85 -3.33
C THR A 88 12.51 4.70 -4.30
N ARG A 89 12.61 3.45 -3.87
CA ARG A 89 12.57 2.27 -4.74
C ARG A 89 11.74 1.17 -4.08
N TYR A 90 10.98 0.41 -4.85
CA TYR A 90 10.42 -0.84 -4.33
C TYR A 90 11.44 -1.97 -4.45
N THR A 91 11.32 -2.94 -3.56
CA THR A 91 12.07 -4.21 -3.60
C THR A 91 11.61 -5.10 -4.74
N ASP A 92 12.53 -5.86 -5.33
CA ASP A 92 12.16 -6.81 -6.38
C ASP A 92 11.19 -7.88 -5.82
N PRO A 93 10.08 -8.14 -6.52
CA PRO A 93 9.09 -9.11 -6.07
C PRO A 93 9.69 -10.53 -6.02
N GLU A 94 9.38 -11.25 -4.95
CA GLU A 94 9.71 -12.68 -4.84
C GLU A 94 9.12 -13.49 -6.02
N PRO A 95 9.70 -14.65 -6.37
CA PRO A 95 9.23 -15.46 -7.51
C PRO A 95 7.73 -15.78 -7.46
N GLU A 96 7.20 -16.06 -6.27
CA GLU A 96 5.78 -16.35 -6.09
C GLU A 96 4.90 -15.12 -6.35
N LEU A 97 5.33 -13.94 -5.90
CA LEU A 97 4.62 -12.69 -6.15
C LEU A 97 4.68 -12.29 -7.63
N ASN A 98 5.78 -12.58 -8.32
CA ASN A 98 5.87 -12.40 -9.78
C ASN A 98 4.85 -13.28 -10.53
N LEU A 99 4.70 -14.55 -10.13
CA LEU A 99 3.66 -15.42 -10.71
C LEU A 99 2.26 -14.86 -10.46
N LEU A 100 2.03 -14.31 -9.27
CA LEU A 100 0.77 -13.66 -8.93
C LEU A 100 0.50 -12.40 -9.77
N LEU A 101 1.49 -11.52 -9.92
CA LEU A 101 1.41 -10.32 -10.77
C LEU A 101 1.04 -10.67 -12.21
N ASN A 102 1.72 -11.69 -12.77
CA ASN A 102 1.43 -12.19 -14.11
C ASN A 102 0.00 -12.73 -14.23
N LYS A 103 -0.45 -13.52 -13.26
CA LYS A 103 -1.81 -14.08 -13.24
C LYS A 103 -2.89 -13.00 -13.12
N LEU A 104 -2.61 -11.94 -12.36
CA LEU A 104 -3.50 -10.79 -12.19
C LEU A 104 -3.40 -9.76 -13.33
N LYS A 105 -2.48 -9.97 -14.28
CA LYS A 105 -2.16 -9.04 -15.37
C LYS A 105 -1.83 -7.64 -14.83
N LEU A 106 -1.02 -7.61 -13.77
CA LEU A 106 -0.57 -6.38 -13.12
C LEU A 106 0.91 -6.13 -13.46
N ALA A 107 1.22 -4.91 -13.86
CA ALA A 107 2.57 -4.42 -13.98
C ALA A 107 2.86 -3.47 -12.80
N LEU A 108 4.05 -3.59 -12.23
CA LEU A 108 4.51 -2.63 -11.21
C LEU A 108 4.71 -1.25 -11.87
N PRO A 109 4.38 -0.16 -11.16
CA PRO A 109 4.58 1.18 -11.68
C PRO A 109 6.06 1.48 -11.90
N ALA A 110 6.36 2.46 -12.75
CA ALA A 110 7.73 2.95 -12.91
C ALA A 110 8.24 3.52 -11.58
N GLN A 111 9.49 3.21 -11.24
CA GLN A 111 10.12 3.74 -10.03
C GLN A 111 10.36 5.25 -10.17
N PRO A 112 10.17 6.03 -9.10
CA PRO A 112 10.29 7.48 -9.17
C PRO A 112 11.72 7.90 -9.51
N PRO A 113 11.94 9.05 -10.15
CA PRO A 113 13.28 9.53 -10.44
C PRO A 113 14.08 9.80 -9.15
N PRO A 114 15.41 9.63 -9.16
CA PRO A 114 16.27 10.04 -8.05
C PRO A 114 16.08 11.51 -7.71
N LYS A 115 16.08 11.85 -6.43
CA LYS A 115 16.11 13.24 -5.94
C LYS A 115 17.49 13.55 -5.38
N ILE A 116 18.07 14.66 -5.80
CA ILE A 116 19.34 15.16 -5.25
C ILE A 116 18.99 16.30 -4.29
N THR A 117 19.31 16.14 -3.01
CA THR A 117 19.18 17.21 -2.03
C THR A 117 20.24 18.27 -2.29
N ALA A 118 19.87 19.54 -2.20
CA ALA A 118 20.84 20.64 -2.25
C ALA A 118 21.84 20.51 -1.10
N ALA A 119 23.11 20.86 -1.34
CA ALA A 119 24.15 20.78 -0.31
C ALA A 119 23.70 21.52 0.97
N PRO A 120 23.96 20.98 2.16
CA PRO A 120 23.67 21.70 3.39
C PRO A 120 24.42 23.04 3.34
N ALA A 121 23.68 24.15 3.43
CA ALA A 121 24.29 25.46 3.58
C ALA A 121 25.12 25.43 4.87
N THR A 122 26.43 25.61 4.76
CA THR A 122 27.31 25.79 5.92
C THR A 122 26.70 26.86 6.81
N PRO A 123 26.33 26.56 8.07
CA PRO A 123 25.85 27.57 8.98
C PRO A 123 27.02 28.53 9.25
N ILE A 124 26.91 29.73 8.71
CA ILE A 124 27.78 30.87 9.02
C ILE A 124 27.44 31.28 10.46
N TRP A 125 28.14 30.70 11.43
CA TRP A 125 28.18 31.23 12.78
C TRP A 125 29.13 32.43 12.78
N LEU A 126 28.56 33.63 12.81
CA LEU A 126 29.25 34.87 13.20
C LEU A 126 29.31 34.96 14.72
#